data_AF-A0A2G9V3F7-F1
#
_entry.id   AF-A0A2G9V3F7-F1
#
_cell.length_a   1.000
_cell.length_b   1.000
_cell.length_c   1.000
_cell.angle_alpha   90.00
_cell.angle_beta   90.00
_cell.angle_gamma   90.00
#
_symmetry.space_group_name_H-M   'P 1'
#
loop_
_entity.id
_entity.type
_entity.pdbx_description
1 polymer ?
#
loop_
_entity_poly.entity_id
_entity_poly.type
_entity_poly.pdbx_seq_one_letter_code
_entity_poly.pdbx_strand_id
1 'polypeptide(L)'
;MPFFDGSLPAVPLSTPLGVHAEAVSATSIRVSWTESDPNAFNVIYTVRYSTNVDSNQARFVNSSESWVTIDGLRPDTEYEFSVRSQVAGSSPSPWSMVARNK
;
A
#
# COMPACT_ATOMS: atom_id res chain seq x y z
N MET A 1 19.95 -20.90 29.17
CA MET A 1 18.48 -20.78 29.10
C MET A 1 18.21 -19.45 28.40
N PRO A 2 17.67 -19.38 27.18
CA PRO A 2 17.36 -18.10 26.56
C PRO A 2 15.98 -17.64 27.03
N PHE A 3 15.92 -16.37 27.43
CA PHE A 3 14.71 -15.65 27.75
C PHE A 3 14.05 -15.28 26.42
N PHE A 4 12.93 -15.91 26.08
CA PHE A 4 12.10 -15.46 24.97
C PHE A 4 11.52 -14.11 25.39
N ASP A 5 12.06 -13.04 24.82
CA ASP A 5 11.47 -11.70 24.91
C ASP A 5 10.01 -11.82 24.47
N GLY A 6 9.10 -11.47 25.37
CA GLY A 6 7.66 -11.54 25.21
C GLY A 6 7.11 -10.53 24.21
N SER A 7 7.72 -10.39 23.04
CA SER A 7 7.08 -9.83 21.88
C SER A 7 6.01 -10.83 21.46
N LEU A 8 4.76 -10.61 21.89
CA LEU A 8 3.61 -11.12 21.16
C LEU A 8 3.93 -10.86 19.69
N PRO A 9 3.94 -11.87 18.78
CA PRO A 9 3.96 -11.54 17.37
C PRO A 9 2.71 -10.67 17.20
N ALA A 10 2.90 -9.37 17.00
CA ALA A 10 1.84 -8.51 16.54
C ALA A 10 1.38 -9.24 15.30
N VAL A 11 0.24 -9.95 15.38
CA VAL A 11 -0.30 -10.75 14.29
C VAL A 11 -0.32 -9.78 13.13
N PRO A 12 0.65 -9.87 12.19
CA PRO A 12 0.89 -8.75 11.33
C PRO A 12 -0.35 -8.74 10.47
N LEU A 13 -1.15 -7.68 10.55
CA LEU A 13 -2.20 -7.46 9.56
C LEU A 13 -1.56 -7.78 8.21
N SER A 14 -2.10 -8.74 7.47
CA SER A 14 -1.34 -9.25 6.34
C SER A 14 -1.24 -8.12 5.33
N THR A 15 0.00 -7.77 5.01
CA THR A 15 0.26 -6.75 4.01
C THR A 15 -0.33 -7.21 2.70
N PRO A 16 -0.98 -6.32 1.94
CA PRO A 16 -1.50 -6.68 0.63
C PRO A 16 -0.34 -7.17 -0.26
N LEU A 17 -0.59 -8.30 -0.94
CA LEU A 17 0.37 -8.95 -1.83
C LEU A 17 0.11 -8.53 -3.27
N GLY A 18 1.15 -8.64 -4.11
CA GLY A 18 0.98 -8.42 -5.55
C GLY A 18 0.50 -7.00 -5.90
N VAL A 19 1.06 -5.97 -5.24
CA VAL A 19 0.79 -4.59 -5.63
C VAL A 19 1.28 -4.37 -7.05
N HIS A 20 0.39 -3.91 -7.91
CA HIS A 20 0.61 -3.65 -9.31
C HIS A 20 0.15 -2.23 -9.61
N ALA A 21 1.00 -1.44 -10.26
CA ALA A 21 0.67 -0.10 -10.69
C ALA A 21 0.76 -0.04 -12.22
N GLU A 22 -0.39 0.13 -12.86
CA GLU A 22 -0.55 0.19 -14.30
C GLU A 22 -0.84 1.64 -14.71
N ALA A 23 -0.01 2.22 -15.58
CA ALA A 23 -0.30 3.54 -16.14
C ALA A 23 -1.44 3.44 -17.15
N VAL A 24 -2.63 3.91 -16.77
CA VAL A 24 -3.81 3.97 -17.65
C VAL A 24 -3.65 5.11 -18.65
N SER A 25 -3.09 6.23 -18.18
CA SER A 25 -2.83 7.44 -18.96
C SER A 25 -1.56 8.11 -18.48
N ALA A 26 -1.09 9.11 -19.22
CA ALA A 26 0.07 9.92 -18.82
C ALA A 26 -0.13 10.60 -17.44
N THR A 27 -1.38 10.87 -17.03
CA THR A 27 -1.69 11.50 -15.72
C THR A 27 -2.49 10.60 -14.78
N SER A 28 -2.69 9.33 -15.13
CA SER A 28 -3.60 8.44 -14.40
C SER A 28 -3.00 7.05 -14.27
N ILE A 29 -2.87 6.56 -13.04
CA ILE A 29 -2.30 5.24 -12.73
C ILE A 29 -3.29 4.45 -11.90
N ARG A 30 -3.57 3.22 -12.33
CA ARG A 30 -4.40 2.26 -11.59
C ARG A 30 -3.49 1.38 -10.75
N VAL A 31 -3.67 1.44 -9.45
CA VAL A 31 -2.96 0.59 -8.49
C VAL A 31 -3.92 -0.50 -8.03
N SER A 32 -3.54 -1.75 -8.19
CA SER A 32 -4.29 -2.91 -7.72
C SER A 32 -3.41 -3.78 -6.83
N TRP A 33 -4.01 -4.49 -5.89
CA TRP A 33 -3.32 -5.38 -4.99
C TRP A 33 -4.24 -6.54 -4.61
N THR A 34 -3.67 -7.57 -4.00
CA THR A 34 -4.38 -8.74 -3.51
C THR A 34 -4.46 -8.66 -2.00
N GLU A 35 -5.68 -8.76 -1.46
CA GLU A 35 -5.90 -8.86 -0.03
C GLU A 35 -5.38 -10.20 0.47
N SER A 36 -4.53 -10.16 1.49
CA SER A 36 -3.94 -11.37 2.07
C SER A 36 -4.85 -12.02 3.11
N ASP A 37 -5.75 -11.25 3.72
CA ASP A 37 -6.74 -11.71 4.69
C ASP A 37 -8.16 -11.44 4.17
N PRO A 38 -8.83 -12.42 3.54
CA PRO A 38 -10.23 -12.26 3.11
C PRO A 38 -11.21 -12.16 4.29
N ASN A 39 -10.75 -12.51 5.50
CA ASN A 39 -11.54 -12.46 6.72
C ASN A 39 -11.38 -11.14 7.49
N ALA A 40 -10.58 -10.21 6.97
CA ALA A 40 -10.34 -8.92 7.60
C ALA A 40 -11.53 -7.98 7.34
N PHE A 41 -12.47 -7.94 8.28
CA PHE A 41 -13.55 -6.98 8.25
C PHE A 41 -13.05 -5.58 8.64
N ASN A 42 -13.55 -4.56 7.95
CA ASN A 42 -13.26 -3.15 8.27
C ASN A 42 -11.78 -2.74 8.05
N VAL A 43 -11.11 -3.38 7.08
CA VAL A 43 -9.81 -2.95 6.55
C VAL A 43 -9.98 -1.70 5.69
N ILE A 44 -9.09 -0.74 5.91
CA ILE A 44 -8.83 0.38 5.02
C ILE A 44 -7.44 0.20 4.43
N TYR A 45 -7.34 0.18 3.11
CA TYR A 45 -6.07 0.21 2.42
C TYR A 45 -5.59 1.65 2.26
N THR A 46 -4.34 1.90 2.62
CA THR A 46 -3.67 3.18 2.36
C THR A 46 -2.60 2.96 1.32
N VAL A 47 -2.76 3.58 0.15
CA VAL A 47 -1.78 3.64 -0.93
C VAL A 47 -0.96 4.90 -0.78
N ARG A 48 0.32 4.74 -0.48
CA ARG A 48 1.31 5.81 -0.53
C ARG A 48 1.92 5.85 -1.92
N TYR A 49 2.05 7.04 -2.49
CA TYR A 49 2.72 7.22 -3.77
C TYR A 49 3.64 8.44 -3.77
N SER A 50 4.85 8.27 -4.31
CA SER A 50 5.87 9.31 -4.41
C SER A 50 6.66 9.17 -5.70
N THR A 51 7.34 10.23 -6.12
CA THR A 51 8.29 10.17 -7.24
C THR A 51 9.70 9.91 -6.70
N ASN A 52 10.61 9.44 -7.54
CA ASN A 52 12.03 9.35 -7.18
C ASN A 52 12.60 10.73 -6.77
N VAL A 53 12.13 11.79 -7.43
CA VAL A 53 12.59 13.17 -7.21
C VAL A 53 12.03 13.75 -5.92
N ASP A 54 10.79 13.42 -5.57
CA ASP A 54 10.04 13.97 -4.45
C ASP A 54 9.66 12.86 -3.43
N SER A 55 10.60 12.00 -3.06
CA SER A 55 10.37 10.99 -2.00
C SER A 55 9.88 11.60 -0.67
N ASN A 56 10.14 12.90 -0.45
CA ASN A 56 9.66 13.65 0.70
C ASN A 56 8.20 14.12 0.57
N GLN A 57 7.65 14.25 -0.65
CA GLN A 57 6.23 14.56 -0.90
C GLN A 57 5.44 13.32 -1.25
N ALA A 58 5.52 12.31 -0.39
CA ALA A 58 4.64 11.16 -0.54
C ALA A 58 3.19 11.56 -0.29
N ARG A 59 2.35 11.23 -1.26
CA ARG A 59 0.90 11.38 -1.17
C ARG A 59 0.28 10.08 -0.71
N PHE A 60 -0.91 10.16 -0.17
CA PHE A 60 -1.63 9.01 0.39
C PHE A 60 -3.05 9.00 -0.16
N VAL A 61 -3.52 7.82 -0.56
CA VAL A 61 -4.89 7.56 -0.98
C VAL A 61 -5.43 6.43 -0.12
N ASN A 62 -6.65 6.60 0.38
CA ASN A 62 -7.33 5.58 1.14
C ASN A 62 -8.35 4.90 0.22
N SER A 63 -8.35 3.57 0.20
CA SER A 63 -9.33 2.77 -0.53
C SER A 63 -9.82 1.65 0.39
N SER A 64 -11.11 1.31 0.27
CA SER A 64 -11.66 0.13 0.93
C SER A 64 -11.66 -1.10 0.02
N GLU A 65 -11.33 -0.90 -1.26
CA GLU A 65 -11.22 -1.96 -2.26
C GLU A 65 -9.77 -2.39 -2.44
N SER A 66 -9.56 -3.52 -3.10
CA SER A 66 -8.23 -4.03 -3.46
C SER A 66 -7.59 -3.31 -4.66
N TRP A 67 -8.13 -2.14 -5.03
CA TRP A 67 -7.65 -1.32 -6.14
C TRP A 67 -8.04 0.14 -5.92
N VAL A 68 -7.31 1.04 -6.60
CA VAL A 68 -7.63 2.46 -6.67
C VAL A 68 -7.03 3.07 -7.93
N THR A 69 -7.73 4.05 -8.50
CA THR A 69 -7.20 4.84 -9.62
C THR A 69 -6.77 6.20 -9.10
N ILE A 70 -5.50 6.55 -9.33
CA ILE A 70 -4.92 7.82 -8.94
C ILE A 70 -4.81 8.68 -10.20
N ASP A 71 -5.47 9.83 -10.18
CA ASP A 71 -5.45 10.83 -11.26
C ASP A 71 -4.65 12.09 -10.85
N GLY A 72 -4.35 12.97 -11.81
CA GLY A 72 -3.58 14.19 -11.57
C GLY A 72 -2.09 13.95 -11.33
N LEU A 73 -1.56 12.85 -11.88
CA LEU A 73 -0.14 12.51 -11.84
C LEU A 73 0.62 13.21 -12.96
N ARG A 74 1.94 13.32 -12.80
CA ARG A 74 2.79 13.89 -13.84
C ARG A 74 3.09 12.84 -14.92
N PRO A 75 2.93 13.19 -16.20
CA PRO A 75 3.36 12.32 -17.28
C PRO A 75 4.88 12.16 -17.29
N ASP A 76 5.34 11.03 -17.84
CA ASP A 76 6.76 10.71 -17.97
C ASP A 76 7.53 10.67 -16.63
N THR A 77 6.83 10.36 -15.53
CA THR A 77 7.42 10.32 -14.19
C THR A 77 7.28 8.94 -13.58
N GLU A 78 8.39 8.38 -13.08
CA GLU A 78 8.35 7.13 -12.32
C GLU A 78 7.79 7.41 -10.90
N TYR A 79 6.63 6.82 -10.63
CA TYR A 79 5.96 6.83 -9.35
C TYR A 79 6.12 5.47 -8.67
N GLU A 80 6.41 5.54 -7.39
CA GLU A 80 6.55 4.41 -6.48
C GLU A 80 5.32 4.36 -5.59
N PHE A 81 4.59 3.24 -5.65
CA PHE A 81 3.36 2.99 -4.94
C PHE A 81 3.60 1.92 -3.87
N SER A 82 3.16 2.17 -2.65
CA SER A 82 3.22 1.22 -1.54
C SER A 82 1.85 1.15 -0.91
N VAL A 83 1.37 -0.04 -0.59
CA VAL A 83 0.04 -0.22 -0.01
C VAL A 83 0.19 -0.83 1.37
N ARG A 84 -0.61 -0.38 2.33
CA ARG A 84 -0.75 -1.04 3.62
C ARG A 84 -2.22 -1.23 3.95
N SER A 85 -2.55 -2.32 4.61
CA SER A 85 -3.86 -2.53 5.24
C SER A 85 -3.85 -1.97 6.66
N GLN A 86 -4.97 -1.38 7.08
CA GLN A 86 -5.18 -0.90 8.43
C GLN A 86 -6.60 -1.25 8.88
N VAL A 87 -6.72 -1.98 9.99
CA VAL A 87 -8.01 -2.31 10.61
C VAL A 87 -8.32 -1.30 11.71
N ALA A 88 -9.57 -0.83 11.77
CA ALA A 88 -10.03 0.03 12.86
C ALA A 88 -9.87 -0.70 14.21
N GLY A 89 -9.10 -0.13 15.13
CA GLY A 89 -8.83 -0.73 16.44
C GLY A 89 -7.63 -1.68 16.51
N SER A 90 -6.89 -1.86 15.41
CA SER A 90 -5.62 -2.59 15.38
C SER A 90 -4.47 -1.74 14.85
N SER A 91 -3.23 -2.16 15.11
CA SER A 91 -2.04 -1.52 14.55
C SER A 91 -1.99 -1.72 13.03
N PRO A 92 -1.60 -0.72 12.22
CA PRO A 92 -1.51 -0.87 10.77
C PRO A 92 -0.45 -1.91 10.38
N SER A 93 -0.67 -2.57 9.23
CA SER A 93 0.32 -3.45 8.63
C SER A 93 1.56 -2.66 8.18
N PRO A 94 2.73 -3.33 8.04
CA PRO A 94 3.87 -2.73 7.35
C PRO A 94 3.50 -2.38 5.89
N TRP A 95 4.31 -1.54 5.25
CA TRP A 95 4.11 -1.26 3.83
C TRP A 95 4.38 -2.52 3.01
N SER A 96 3.57 -2.75 1.98
CA SER A 96 3.83 -3.76 0.96
C SER A 96 5.12 -3.46 0.21
N MET A 97 5.50 -4.39 -0.67
CA MET A 97 6.51 -4.11 -1.69
C MET A 97 6.14 -2.85 -2.49
N VAL A 98 7.16 -2.07 -2.83
CA VAL A 98 7.01 -0.90 -3.70
C VAL A 98 6.72 -1.37 -5.12
N ALA A 99 5.57 -0.98 -5.66
CA ALA A 99 5.23 -1.13 -7.06
C ALA A 99 5.62 0.15 -7.81
N ARG A 100 6.09 0.00 -9.05
CA ARG A 100 6.39 1.13 -9.93
C ARG A 100 5.37 1.15 -11.06
N ASN A 101 4.99 2.34 -11.53
CA ASN A 101 4.23 2.44 -12.78
C ASN A 101 5.10 1.90 -13.92
N LYS A 102 4.62 0.82 -14.53
CA LYS A 102 5.19 0.24 -15.75
C LYS A 102 4.36 0.65 -16.96
#